data_AF-A0A560WWX0-F1
#
_entry.id   AF-A0A560WWX0-F1
#
_cell.length_a   1.000
_cell.length_b   1.000
_cell.length_c   1.000
_cell.angle_alpha   90.00
_cell.angle_beta   90.00
_cell.angle_gamma   90.00
#
_symmetry.space_group_name_H-M   'P 1'
#
loop_
_entity.id
_entity.type
_entity.pdbx_description
1 polymer ?
#
loop_
_entity_poly.entity_id
_entity_poly.type
_entity_poly.pdbx_seq_one_letter_code
_entity_poly.pdbx_strand_id
1 'polypeptide(L)'
;MAQTSAFCLAQQSIHHARSLSETLPNARGVALAAANAWGREAKLAASAERRRATRTITTEDEAIAAEFRAEDDAEAALNAAQQPSTSAN
;
A
#
# COMPACT_ATOMS: atom_id res chain seq x y z
N MET A 1 -7.48 -15.12 2.91
CA MET A 1 -7.48 -13.82 3.63
C MET A 1 -6.07 -13.26 3.60
N ALA A 2 -5.88 -12.00 3.23
CA ALA A 2 -4.58 -11.35 3.35
C ALA A 2 -4.24 -11.13 4.83
N GLN A 3 -3.02 -11.45 5.24
CA GLN A 3 -2.53 -11.21 6.60
C GLN A 3 -2.22 -9.72 6.76
N THR A 4 -3.25 -8.93 7.03
CA THR A 4 -3.11 -7.50 7.26
C THR A 4 -2.51 -7.22 8.63
N SER A 5 -2.02 -6.00 8.84
CA SER A 5 -1.57 -5.55 10.16
C SER A 5 -2.68 -5.68 11.21
N ALA A 6 -3.92 -5.32 10.84
CA ALA A 6 -5.10 -5.48 11.69
C ALA A 6 -5.37 -6.95 12.07
N PHE A 7 -5.27 -7.88 11.13
CA PHE A 7 -5.41 -9.31 11.42
C PHE A 7 -4.35 -9.80 12.42
N CYS A 8 -3.10 -9.41 12.21
CA CYS A 8 -2.00 -9.79 13.11
C CYS A 8 -2.18 -9.21 14.52
N LEU A 9 -2.66 -7.96 14.65
CA LEU A 9 -2.99 -7.35 15.94
C LEU A 9 -4.14 -8.07 16.65
N ALA A 10 -5.16 -8.51 15.90
CA ALA A 10 -6.25 -9.31 16.47
C ALA A 10 -5.73 -10.63 17.05
N GLN A 11 -4.85 -11.33 16.31
CA GLN A 11 -4.21 -12.56 16.80
C GLN A 11 -3.33 -12.30 18.03
N GLN A 12 -2.54 -11.22 18.03
CA GLN A 12 -1.76 -10.80 19.19
C GLN A 12 -2.66 -10.64 20.43
N SER A 13 -3.78 -9.93 20.29
CA SER A 13 -4.72 -9.68 21.39
C SER A 13 -5.30 -10.98 21.95
N ILE A 14 -5.73 -11.90 21.08
CA ILE A 14 -6.26 -13.21 21.46
C ILE A 14 -5.23 -14.01 22.26
N HIS A 15 -4.00 -14.10 21.76
CA HIS A 15 -2.94 -14.86 22.43
C HIS A 15 -2.46 -14.20 23.72
N HIS A 16 -2.48 -12.87 23.78
CA HIS A 16 -2.18 -12.14 25.00
C HIS A 16 -3.25 -12.41 26.08
N ALA A 17 -4.53 -12.30 25.73
CA ALA A 17 -5.63 -12.64 26.63
C ALA A 17 -5.53 -14.09 27.13
N ARG A 18 -5.21 -15.03 26.24
CA ARG A 18 -4.96 -16.43 26.61
C ARG A 18 -3.80 -16.58 27.59
N SER A 19 -2.69 -15.87 27.39
CA SER A 19 -1.56 -15.93 28.32
C SER A 19 -1.95 -15.50 29.74
N LEU A 20 -2.89 -14.57 29.87
CA LEU A 20 -3.39 -14.09 31.17
C LEU A 20 -4.34 -15.09 31.83
N SER A 21 -5.13 -15.84 31.05
CA SER A 21 -6.12 -16.79 31.57
C SER A 21 -5.55 -18.19 31.84
N GLU A 22 -4.44 -18.57 31.20
CA GLU A 22 -3.88 -19.92 31.35
C GLU A 22 -3.26 -20.13 32.74
N THR A 23 -3.58 -21.28 33.35
CA THR A 23 -3.13 -21.65 34.71
C THR A 23 -1.79 -22.38 34.69
N LEU A 24 -1.55 -23.19 33.65
CA LEU A 24 -0.32 -23.94 33.49
C LEU A 24 0.82 -23.03 33.00
N PRO A 25 1.98 -22.99 33.67
CA PRO A 25 3.09 -22.10 33.31
C PRO A 25 3.60 -22.28 31.87
N ASN A 26 3.63 -23.52 31.39
CA ASN A 26 4.04 -23.84 30.01
C ASN A 26 3.06 -23.28 28.98
N ALA A 27 1.75 -23.46 29.19
CA ALA A 27 0.70 -22.95 28.31
C ALA A 27 0.70 -21.42 28.27
N ARG A 28 0.86 -20.77 29.43
CA ARG A 28 1.06 -19.32 29.53
C ARG A 28 2.27 -18.85 28.72
N GLY A 29 3.41 -19.52 28.86
CA GLY A 29 4.64 -19.19 28.13
C GLY A 29 4.47 -19.29 26.62
N VAL A 30 3.82 -20.36 26.13
CA VAL A 30 3.53 -20.53 24.70
C VAL A 30 2.58 -19.44 24.19
N ALA A 31 1.51 -19.14 24.93
CA ALA A 31 0.55 -18.11 24.54
C ALA A 31 1.22 -16.72 24.48
N LEU A 32 2.07 -16.38 25.44
CA LEU A 32 2.82 -15.12 25.42
C LEU A 32 3.82 -15.06 24.25
N ALA A 33 4.53 -16.15 23.98
CA ALA A 33 5.45 -16.24 22.85
C ALA A 33 4.71 -16.06 21.51
N ALA A 34 3.54 -16.66 21.36
CA ALA A 34 2.67 -16.48 20.20
C ALA A 34 2.19 -15.03 20.06
N ALA A 35 1.75 -14.41 21.15
CA ALA A 35 1.34 -13.00 21.15
C ALA A 35 2.48 -12.08 20.67
N ASN A 36 3.70 -12.32 21.15
CA ASN A 36 4.88 -11.56 20.73
C ASN A 36 5.24 -11.78 19.25
N ALA A 37 5.09 -13.01 18.75
CA ALA A 37 5.30 -13.31 17.33
C ALA A 37 4.30 -12.57 16.44
N TRP A 38 3.02 -12.61 16.79
CA TRP A 38 1.98 -11.85 16.09
C TRP A 38 2.20 -10.34 16.13
N GLY A 39 2.68 -9.81 17.27
CA GLY A 39 3.05 -8.40 17.38
C GLY A 39 4.22 -7.99 16.46
N ARG A 40 5.17 -8.89 16.17
CA ARG A 40 6.22 -8.65 15.16
C ARG A 40 5.64 -8.70 13.75
N GLU A 41 4.80 -9.68 13.46
CA GLU A 41 4.18 -9.83 12.14
C GLU A 41 3.29 -8.63 11.80
N ALA A 42 2.57 -8.09 12.79
CA ALA A 42 1.78 -6.87 12.62
C ALA A 42 2.62 -5.67 12.12
N LYS A 43 3.84 -5.53 12.64
CA LYS A 43 4.77 -4.46 12.21
C LYS A 43 5.26 -4.68 10.78
N LEU A 44 5.55 -5.93 10.42
CA LEU A 44 5.97 -6.31 9.07
C LEU A 44 4.84 -6.09 8.06
N ALA A 45 3.63 -6.53 8.39
CA ALA A 45 2.43 -6.32 7.60
C ALA A 45 2.13 -4.83 7.42
N ALA A 46 2.20 -4.02 8.49
CA ALA A 46 2.01 -2.57 8.41
C ALA A 46 3.05 -1.89 7.49
N SER A 47 4.30 -2.35 7.54
CA SER A 47 5.35 -1.86 6.64
C SER A 47 5.09 -2.26 5.18
N ALA A 48 4.63 -3.48 4.93
CA ALA A 48 4.26 -3.94 3.59
C ALA A 48 3.05 -3.18 3.04
N GLU A 49 2.04 -2.93 3.87
CA GLU A 49 0.85 -2.14 3.53
C GLU A 49 1.22 -0.71 3.15
N ARG A 50 2.05 -0.03 3.97
CA ARG A 50 2.56 1.31 3.64
C ARG A 50 3.29 1.34 2.31
N ARG A 51 4.20 0.39 2.07
CA ARG A 51 4.94 0.30 0.80
C ARG A 51 4.02 0.10 -0.40
N ARG A 52 2.98 -0.71 -0.26
CA ARG A 52 1.97 -0.89 -1.32
C ARG A 52 1.20 0.40 -1.57
N ALA A 53 0.75 1.09 -0.53
CA ALA A 53 0.05 2.35 -0.65
C ALA A 53 0.90 3.42 -1.34
N THR A 54 2.16 3.59 -0.93
CA THR A 54 3.08 4.52 -1.59
C THR A 54 3.28 4.19 -3.06
N ARG A 55 3.48 2.91 -3.40
CA ARG A 55 3.63 2.48 -4.79
C ARG A 55 2.38 2.73 -5.62
N THR A 56 1.18 2.55 -5.05
CA THR A 56 -0.06 2.88 -5.75
C THR A 56 -0.12 4.36 -6.08
N ILE A 57 0.19 5.24 -5.12
CA ILE A 57 0.22 6.70 -5.32
C ILE A 57 1.21 7.06 -6.43
N THR A 58 2.44 6.52 -6.41
CA THR A 58 3.42 6.83 -7.46
C THR A 58 2.95 6.41 -8.85
N THR A 59 2.23 5.29 -8.96
CA THR A 59 1.67 4.83 -10.23
C THR A 59 0.52 5.71 -10.70
N GLU A 60 -0.30 6.23 -9.79
CA GLU A 60 -1.34 7.21 -10.09
C GLU A 60 -0.73 8.53 -10.59
N ASP A 61 0.30 9.04 -9.92
CA ASP A 61 1.02 10.25 -10.34
C ASP A 61 1.67 10.08 -11.73
N GLU A 62 2.26 8.92 -12.01
CA GLU A 62 2.83 8.58 -13.33
C GLU A 62 1.76 8.54 -14.43
N ALA A 63 0.57 8.00 -14.12
CA ALA A 63 -0.55 7.94 -15.04
C ALA A 63 -1.09 9.34 -15.37
N ILE A 64 -1.26 10.18 -14.34
CA ILE A 64 -1.67 11.59 -14.50
C ILE A 64 -0.66 12.34 -15.35
N ALA A 65 0.64 12.22 -15.06
CA ALA A 65 1.68 12.88 -15.84
C ALA A 65 1.73 12.40 -17.30
N ALA A 66 1.34 11.14 -17.58
CA ALA A 66 1.23 10.63 -18.94
C ALA A 66 0.03 11.21 -19.69
N GLU A 67 -1.10 11.43 -19.01
CA GLU A 67 -2.29 12.08 -19.57
C GLU A 67 -1.99 13.52 -19.98
N PHE A 68 -1.39 14.33 -19.09
CA PHE A 68 -1.01 15.71 -19.43
C PHE A 68 -0.08 15.79 -20.65
N ARG A 69 0.92 14.90 -20.76
CA ARG A 69 1.80 14.87 -21.94
C ARG A 69 1.04 14.53 -23.22
N ALA A 70 0.08 13.61 -23.15
CA ALA A 70 -0.73 13.23 -24.30
C ALA A 70 -1.66 14.38 -24.74
N GLU A 71 -2.21 15.16 -23.80
CA GLU A 71 -2.97 16.37 -24.08
C GLU A 71 -2.10 17.44 -24.75
N ASP A 72 -0.93 17.75 -24.18
CA ASP A 72 0.02 18.72 -24.75
C ASP A 72 0.44 18.35 -26.20
N ASP A 73 0.74 17.06 -26.43
CA ASP A 73 1.11 16.55 -27.75
C ASP A 73 -0.07 16.66 -28.75
N ALA A 74 -1.29 16.40 -28.30
CA ALA A 74 -2.50 16.52 -29.11
C ALA A 74 -2.81 17.98 -29.45
N GLU A 75 -2.65 18.91 -28.50
CA GLU A 75 -2.79 20.34 -28.72
C GLU A 75 -1.73 20.87 -29.69
N ALA A 76 -0.47 20.44 -29.54
CA ALA A 76 0.61 20.79 -30.46
C ALA A 76 0.32 20.29 -31.88
N ALA A 77 -0.18 19.05 -32.02
CA ALA A 77 -0.57 18.50 -33.31
C ALA A 77 -1.74 19.26 -33.95
N LEU A 78 -2.75 19.63 -33.15
CA LEU A 78 -3.91 20.40 -33.62
C LEU A 78 -3.49 21.80 -34.07
N ASN A 79 -2.64 22.48 -33.28
CA ASN A 79 -2.09 23.80 -33.62
C ASN A 79 -1.22 23.76 -34.88
N ALA A 80 -0.42 22.71 -35.06
CA ALA A 80 0.38 22.51 -36.26
C ALA A 80 -0.51 22.27 -37.51
N ALA A 81 -1.63 21.55 -37.36
CA ALA A 81 -2.59 21.32 -38.44
C ALA A 81 -3.41 22.59 -38.78
N GLN A 82 -3.61 23.49 -37.81
CA GLN A 82 -4.43 24.69 -37.95
C GLN A 82 -3.65 25.91 -38.48
N GLN A 83 -2.33 25.84 -38.66
CA GLN A 83 -1.54 26.88 -39.32
C GLN A 83 -1.72 26.75 -40.86
N PRO A 84 -2.57 27.57 -41.53
CA PRO A 84 -2.57 27.60 -42.98
C PRO A 84 -1.20 28.13 -43.43
N SER A 85 -0.64 27.52 -44.46
CA SER A 85 0.53 28.01 -45.19
C SER A 85 0.25 29.40 -45.79
N THR A 86 0.35 30.45 -44.97
CA THR A 86 0.36 31.85 -45.41
C THR A 86 1.78 32.25 -45.78
N SER A 87 2.26 31.73 -46.92
CA SER A 87 3.22 32.42 -47.77
C SER A 87 3.48 31.60 -49.03
N ALA A 88 2.99 32.08 -50.17
CA ALA A 88 3.76 32.29 -51.41
C ALA A 88 2.82 32.44 -52.62
N ASN A 89 2.40 33.68 -52.92
CA ASN A 89 2.69 34.42 -54.16
C ASN A 89 1.80 35.67 -54.27
#